data_AF-A0A2W5TAK2-F1
#
_entry.id   AF-A0A2W5TAK2-F1
#
_cell.length_a   1.000
_cell.length_b   1.000
_cell.length_c   1.000
_cell.angle_alpha   90.00
_cell.angle_beta   90.00
_cell.angle_gamma   90.00
#
_symmetry.space_group_name_H-M   'P 1'
#
loop_
_entity.id
_entity.type
_entity.pdbx_description
1 polymer ?
#
loop_
_entity_poly.entity_id
_entity_poly.type
_entity_poly.pdbx_seq_one_letter_code
_entity_poly.pdbx_strand_id
1 'polypeptide(L)' 'MQNKKRTPLDAQQSHLWIIGGGIAGMAAAAFAIRDAKVPTKNIHILEELDISGGSMDGGHTPHAAQAWVTRGGRMLTDET' A
#
# COMPACT_ATOMS: atom_id res chain seq x y z
N MET A 1 31.93 17.40 18.95
CA MET A 1 30.84 16.98 18.02
C MET A 1 29.83 16.18 18.83
N GLN A 2 28.66 16.76 19.16
CA GLN A 2 27.66 16.07 19.98
C GLN A 2 26.96 14.97 19.16
N ASN A 3 27.10 13.73 19.60
CA ASN A 3 26.39 12.57 19.05
C ASN A 3 24.92 12.64 19.49
N LYS A 4 24.08 13.37 18.73
CA LYS A 4 22.62 13.39 18.95
C LYS A 4 22.07 12.01 18.59
N LYS A 5 21.94 11.11 19.57
CA LYS A 5 21.09 9.93 19.44
C LYS A 5 19.68 10.43 19.13
N ARG A 6 19.21 10.21 17.90
CA ARG A 6 17.83 10.50 17.53
C ARG A 6 16.95 9.55 18.33
N THR A 7 16.09 10.09 19.18
CA THR A 7 15.06 9.32 19.86
C THR A 7 14.22 8.62 18.78
N PRO A 8 13.89 7.33 18.94
CA PRO A 8 12.98 6.66 18.02
C PRO A 8 11.69 7.47 17.90
N LEU A 9 11.17 7.59 16.67
CA LEU A 9 9.88 8.24 16.44
C LEU A 9 8.80 7.50 17.24
N ASP A 10 7.97 8.26 17.96
CA ASP A 10 6.83 7.68 18.66
C ASP A 10 5.77 7.26 17.65
N ALA A 11 5.50 5.95 17.56
CA ALA A 11 4.51 5.41 16.65
C ALA A 11 3.10 5.94 16.91
N GLN A 12 2.76 6.31 18.15
CA GLN A 12 1.43 6.84 18.49
C GLN A 12 1.21 8.26 17.96
N GLN A 13 2.29 9.02 17.73
CA GLN A 13 2.25 10.37 17.17
C GLN A 13 2.67 10.44 15.71
N SER A 14 3.13 9.34 15.14
CA SER A 14 3.59 9.30 13.75
C SER A 14 2.41 9.31 12.78
N HIS A 15 2.53 10.13 11.75
CA HIS A 15 1.63 10.14 10.58
C HIS A 15 2.36 9.61 9.36
N LEU A 16 1.75 8.65 8.68
CA LEU A 16 2.29 8.03 7.46
C LEU A 16 1.47 8.49 6.26
N TRP A 17 2.14 9.10 5.30
CA TRP A 17 1.57 9.50 4.02
C TRP A 17 2.18 8.62 2.94
N ILE A 18 1.35 7.78 2.34
CA ILE A 18 1.77 6.75 1.40
C ILE A 18 1.23 7.14 0.02
N ILE A 19 2.14 7.45 -0.90
CA ILE A 19 1.77 7.77 -2.29
C ILE A 19 1.63 6.47 -3.07
N GLY A 20 0.44 6.26 -3.63
CA GLY A 20 0.06 5.08 -4.38
C GLY A 20 -0.64 4.02 -3.53
N GLY A 21 -1.83 3.62 -3.96
CA GLY A 21 -2.65 2.54 -3.41
C GLY A 21 -2.36 1.18 -4.04
N GLY A 22 -1.15 0.94 -4.54
CA GLY A 22 -0.70 -0.37 -5.01
C GLY A 22 -0.25 -1.29 -3.87
N ILE A 23 0.17 -2.52 -4.20
CA ILE A 23 0.58 -3.54 -3.20
C ILE A 23 1.68 -3.05 -2.25
N ALA A 24 2.65 -2.28 -2.75
CA ALA A 24 3.75 -1.77 -1.93
C ALA A 24 3.23 -0.81 -0.84
N GLY A 25 2.38 0.15 -1.23
CA GLY A 25 1.78 1.10 -0.30
C GLY A 25 0.85 0.44 0.71
N MET A 26 -0.01 -0.48 0.23
CA MET A 26 -0.89 -1.25 1.10
C MET A 26 -0.12 -2.17 2.07
N ALA A 27 0.96 -2.81 1.63
CA ALA A 27 1.82 -3.62 2.49
C ALA A 27 2.53 -2.76 3.55
N ALA A 28 3.04 -1.58 3.18
CA ALA A 28 3.64 -0.64 4.12
C ALA A 28 2.63 -0.23 5.21
N ALA A 29 1.39 0.09 4.84
CA ALA A 29 0.32 0.37 5.78
C ALA A 29 0.03 -0.84 6.69
N ALA A 30 -0.07 -2.05 6.11
CA ALA A 30 -0.34 -3.28 6.86
C ALA A 30 0.73 -3.54 7.93
N PHE A 31 2.01 -3.44 7.58
CA PHE A 31 3.10 -3.62 8.55
C PHE A 31 3.20 -2.46 9.55
N ALA A 32 2.89 -1.22 9.15
CA ALA A 32 2.85 -0.10 10.09
C ALA A 32 1.79 -0.29 11.19
N ILE A 33 0.62 -0.82 10.82
CA ILE A 33 -0.44 -1.17 11.76
C ILE A 33 -0.01 -2.37 12.62
N ARG A 34 0.43 -3.45 11.97
CA ARG A 34 0.67 -4.74 12.61
C ARG A 34 1.88 -4.71 13.53
N ASP A 35 2.99 -4.18 13.05
CA ASP A 35 4.31 -4.32 13.69
C ASP A 35 4.70 -3.03 14.40
N ALA A 36 4.54 -1.88 13.75
CA ALA A 36 4.88 -0.58 14.35
C ALA A 36 3.78 -0.01 15.26
N LYS A 37 2.57 -0.61 15.27
CA LYS A 37 1.42 -0.18 16.09
C LYS A 37 1.01 1.27 15.86
N VAL A 38 1.20 1.79 14.64
CA VAL A 38 0.74 3.12 14.27
C VAL A 38 -0.80 3.13 14.29
N PRO A 39 -1.45 4.13 14.92
CA PRO A 39 -2.90 4.26 14.87
C PRO A 39 -3.40 4.36 13.43
N THR A 40 -4.40 3.57 13.05
CA THR A 40 -4.94 3.52 11.69
C THR A 40 -5.36 4.89 11.15
N LYS A 41 -5.94 5.74 12.02
CA LYS A 41 -6.33 7.13 11.70
C LYS A 41 -5.17 8.04 11.27
N ASN A 42 -3.92 7.65 11.54
CA ASN A 42 -2.71 8.40 11.16
C ASN A 42 -2.08 7.88 9.86
N ILE A 43 -2.69 6.91 9.19
CA ILE A 43 -2.19 6.35 7.93
C ILE A 43 -3.08 6.87 6.80
N HIS A 44 -2.46 7.57 5.86
CA HIS A 44 -3.10 8.24 4.74
C HIS A 44 -2.54 7.65 3.43
N ILE A 45 -3.37 6.95 2.66
CA ILE A 45 -3.01 6.46 1.33
C ILE A 45 -3.57 7.45 0.31
N LEU A 46 -2.68 8.01 -0.50
CA LEU A 46 -3.03 8.93 -1.58
C LEU A 46 -2.93 8.18 -2.91
N GLU A 47 -4.09 7.81 -3.47
CA GLU A 47 -4.21 7.14 -4.76
C GLU A 47 -4.71 8.16 -5.79
N GLU A 48 -4.14 8.11 -7.00
CA GLU A 48 -4.50 9.00 -8.10
C GLU A 48 -5.75 8.50 -8.82
N LEU A 49 -5.92 7.18 -8.91
CA LEU A 49 -7.05 6.55 -9.58
C LEU A 49 -8.29 6.46 -8.68
N ASP A 50 -9.46 6.28 -9.30
CA ASP A 50 -10.72 6.05 -8.57
C ASP A 50 -10.78 4.67 -7.87
N ILE A 51 -9.78 3.81 -8.11
CA ILE A 51 -9.69 2.46 -7.57
C ILE A 51 -8.28 2.16 -7.09
N SER A 52 -8.18 1.52 -5.92
CA SER A 52 -6.90 1.04 -5.40
C SER A 52 -6.47 -0.28 -6.07
N GLY A 53 -5.20 -0.63 -5.92
CA GLY A 53 -4.61 -1.88 -6.41
C GLY A 53 -3.44 -1.67 -7.37
N GLY A 54 -3.39 -0.53 -8.07
CA GLY A 54 -2.37 -0.26 -9.09
C GLY A 54 -2.29 -1.43 -10.08
N SER A 55 -1.10 -1.91 -10.40
CA SER A 55 -0.88 -3.01 -11.37
C SER A 55 -1.53 -4.35 -11.01
N MET A 56 -2.01 -4.54 -9.79
CA MET A 56 -2.78 -5.73 -9.38
C MET A 56 -4.28 -5.59 -9.66
N ASP A 57 -4.64 -4.94 -10.76
CA ASP A 57 -6.02 -4.77 -11.18
C ASP A 57 -6.60 -6.03 -11.85
N GLY A 58 -7.92 -6.09 -11.80
CA GLY A 58 -8.76 -7.00 -12.55
C GLY A 58 -10.19 -6.48 -12.51
N GLY A 59 -10.77 -6.14 -13.64
CA GLY A 59 -12.07 -5.45 -13.68
C GLY A 59 -12.73 -5.46 -15.05
N HIS A 60 -13.86 -4.78 -15.15
CA HIS A 60 -14.57 -4.64 -16.41
C HIS A 60 -13.80 -3.75 -17.39
N THR A 61 -13.79 -4.14 -18.66
CA THR A 61 -13.25 -3.29 -19.73
C THR A 61 -14.31 -2.30 -20.21
N PRO A 62 -13.95 -1.03 -20.47
CA PRO A 62 -14.86 -0.08 -21.10
C PRO A 62 -15.11 -0.40 -22.58
N HIS A 63 -14.33 -1.30 -23.19
CA HIS A 63 -14.34 -1.54 -24.63
C HIS A 63 -15.26 -2.68 -25.09
N ALA A 64 -15.79 -3.49 -24.18
CA ALA A 64 -16.70 -4.57 -24.51
C ALA A 64 -17.68 -4.83 -23.34
N ALA A 65 -18.97 -4.86 -23.65
CA ALA A 65 -19.99 -5.21 -22.68
C ALA A 65 -19.74 -6.62 -22.12
N GLN A 66 -19.79 -6.76 -20.80
CA GLN A 66 -19.65 -8.03 -20.07
C GLN A 66 -18.28 -8.73 -20.18
N ALA A 67 -17.24 -8.02 -20.62
CA ALA A 67 -15.88 -8.55 -20.62
C ALA A 67 -15.08 -8.08 -19.39
N TRP A 68 -14.09 -8.88 -19.00
CA TRP A 68 -13.14 -8.61 -17.92
C TRP A 68 -11.73 -8.50 -18.48
N VAL A 69 -10.90 -7.67 -17.85
CA VAL A 69 -9.50 -7.48 -18.21
C VAL A 69 -8.64 -7.50 -16.95
N THR A 70 -7.46 -8.11 -17.08
CA THR A 70 -6.34 -7.95 -16.16
C THR A 70 -5.17 -7.42 -16.98
N ARG A 71 -4.44 -6.41 -16.46
CA ARG A 71 -3.24 -5.91 -17.17
C ARG A 71 -2.07 -6.89 -17.18
N GLY A 72 -2.10 -7.93 -16.35
CA GLY A 72 -1.11 -9.01 -16.37
C GLY A 72 -1.37 -10.09 -15.32
N GLY A 73 -0.68 -11.23 -15.46
CA GLY A 73 -0.63 -12.27 -14.43
C GLY A 73 0.54 -12.02 -13.45
N ARG A 74 0.41 -12.49 -12.21
CA ARG A 74 1.48 -12.51 -11.21
C ARG A 74 1.69 -13.95 -10.78
N MET A 75 2.76 -14.58 -11.24
CA MET A 75 3.18 -15.88 -10.70
C MET A 75 3.86 -15.65 -9.37
N LEU A 76 3.37 -16.32 -8.33
CA LEU A 76 4.14 -16.48 -7.09
C LEU A 76 4.99 -17.75 -7.24
N THR A 77 5.87 -18.00 -6.28
CA THR A 77 6.77 -19.16 -6.37
C THR A 77 5.97 -20.44 -6.50
N ASP A 78 6.53 -21.44 -7.19
CA ASP A 78 5.98 -22.77 -7.20
C ASP A 78 6.01 -23.36 -5.78
N GLU A 79 5.05 -24.25 -5.49
CA GLU A 79 5.06 -25.08 -4.29
C GLU A 79 6.13 -26.18 -4.48
N THR A 80 7.40 -25.86 -4.19
CA THR A 80 8.48 -26.86 -4.05
C THR A 80 9.06 -26.85 -2.67
#